data_AF-A0A0A9EI89-F1
#
_entry.id   AF-A0A0A9EI89-F1
#
_cell.length_a   1.000
_cell.length_b   1.000
_cell.length_c   1.000
_cell.angle_alpha   90.00
_cell.angle_beta   90.00
_cell.angle_gamma   90.00
#
_symmetry.space_group_name_H-M   'P 1'
#
loop_
_entity.id
_entity.type
_entity.pdbx_description
1 polymer ?
#
loop_
_entity_poly.entity_id
_entity_poly.type
_entity_poly.pdbx_seq_one_letter_code
_entity_poly.pdbx_strand_id
1 'polypeptide(L)'
;MEQINTTADASDFLWYSTSINVKGDEPYLNGSQTNLLVNSLGHVLQVYINGKIVGSASDSAPISFQKPITLVPGRNKIDLLSATVGLSNSRAFFDLVGAGITGPVKLSGPNGALDLSSADWTYQVGLRKDLHLYDPSEASPEWVSANAYPVNQSLIWYKTKFTAPAGDDPVAIDFTGLGKGEAWVNGQSIGRYWPTNLAPQSGCVNSCNYRGSYSESKCLKKCGQPSQTLYHVPRSFLQPGSNDLILFEQFGGDPSKISFVTRQTASVCAHVSEAYPVQIDSWISSQQKAQRPGPALHLECPTAGQAISSIKFASFGTPSGTCGSYSHGKCSSSQALAVVQEICIGVSSCSVPVSSNYFGDPCIGVTKSLVVEAACS
;
A
#
# COMPACT_ATOMS: atom_id res chain seq x y z
N MET A 1 25.20 13.01 -13.27
CA MET A 1 25.00 13.50 -11.90
C MET A 1 24.13 12.49 -11.14
N GLU A 2 24.45 12.23 -9.87
CA GLU A 2 23.63 11.39 -8.98
C GLU A 2 22.37 12.16 -8.52
N GLN A 3 21.25 11.46 -8.33
CA GLN A 3 19.95 12.10 -8.13
C GLN A 3 19.80 12.81 -6.79
N ILE A 4 20.13 12.17 -5.66
CA ILE A 4 19.95 12.72 -4.31
C ILE A 4 20.72 14.03 -4.17
N ASN A 5 21.98 14.07 -4.62
CA ASN A 5 22.80 15.26 -4.60
C ASN A 5 22.24 16.39 -5.48
N THR A 6 21.59 16.05 -6.59
CA THR A 6 21.03 17.04 -7.53
C THR A 6 19.69 17.60 -7.04
N THR A 7 18.82 16.76 -6.49
CA THR A 7 17.49 17.17 -6.04
C THR A 7 17.47 17.68 -4.61
N ALA A 8 18.49 17.34 -3.80
CA ALA A 8 18.48 17.52 -2.35
C ALA A 8 17.18 16.98 -1.71
N ASP A 9 16.62 15.91 -2.29
CA ASP A 9 15.34 15.31 -1.94
C ASP A 9 14.13 16.28 -1.98
N ALA A 10 14.26 17.43 -2.64
CA ALA A 10 13.16 18.39 -2.80
C ALA A 10 12.05 17.90 -3.75
N SER A 11 12.35 16.88 -4.56
CA SER A 11 11.38 16.18 -5.40
C SER A 11 11.84 14.75 -5.62
N ASP A 12 10.86 13.84 -5.70
CA ASP A 12 11.09 12.46 -6.11
C ASP A 12 11.65 12.38 -7.54
N PHE A 13 11.44 13.41 -8.37
CA PHE A 13 11.66 13.35 -9.81
C PHE A 13 12.90 14.13 -10.25
N LEU A 14 13.71 13.52 -11.12
CA LEU A 14 14.81 14.18 -11.81
C LEU A 14 14.82 13.76 -13.29
N TRP A 15 14.75 14.76 -14.16
CA TRP A 15 14.96 14.57 -15.60
C TRP A 15 16.44 14.62 -15.94
N TYR A 16 16.85 13.67 -16.78
CA TYR A 16 18.14 13.61 -17.44
C TYR A 16 17.88 13.68 -18.94
N SER A 17 18.30 14.76 -19.56
CA SER A 17 18.01 15.03 -20.98
C SER A 17 19.29 15.23 -21.77
N THR A 18 19.38 14.58 -22.93
CA THR A 18 20.45 14.82 -23.91
C THR A 18 19.87 14.83 -25.33
N SER A 19 20.67 15.25 -26.30
CA SER A 19 20.29 15.23 -27.72
C SER A 19 21.46 14.73 -28.56
N ILE A 20 21.15 13.87 -29.52
CA ILE A 20 22.11 13.38 -30.51
C ILE A 20 21.64 13.72 -31.92
N ASN A 21 22.58 13.94 -32.84
CA ASN A 21 22.25 14.14 -34.24
C ASN A 21 22.60 12.88 -35.03
N VAL A 22 21.63 12.31 -35.72
CA VAL A 22 21.73 11.03 -36.44
C VAL A 22 21.77 11.28 -37.95
N LYS A 23 22.76 10.74 -38.65
CA LYS A 23 22.94 10.79 -40.10
C LYS A 23 22.29 9.61 -40.81
N GLY A 24 22.20 8.45 -40.14
CA GLY A 24 21.56 7.23 -40.61
C GLY A 24 22.52 6.11 -41.00
N ASP A 25 23.83 6.36 -41.03
CA ASP A 25 24.89 5.40 -41.35
C ASP A 25 25.76 5.02 -40.14
N GLU A 26 25.37 5.44 -38.94
CA GLU A 26 26.17 5.22 -37.75
C GLU A 26 26.30 3.73 -37.37
N PRO A 27 27.47 3.31 -36.85
CA PRO A 27 27.74 1.90 -36.55
C PRO A 27 26.85 1.32 -35.44
N TYR A 28 26.27 2.17 -34.59
CA TYR A 28 25.33 1.78 -33.53
C TYR A 28 23.87 1.62 -34.02
N LEU A 29 23.61 1.79 -35.32
CA LEU A 29 22.31 1.60 -35.93
C LEU A 29 22.19 0.25 -36.67
N ASN A 30 20.98 -0.26 -36.73
CA ASN A 30 20.51 -1.29 -37.66
C ASN A 30 19.32 -0.71 -38.44
N GLY A 31 19.59 -0.07 -39.57
CA GLY A 31 18.62 0.80 -40.23
C GLY A 31 18.30 2.02 -39.36
N SER A 32 17.05 2.19 -38.94
CA SER A 32 16.64 3.25 -37.99
C SER A 32 16.61 2.78 -36.52
N GLN A 33 16.87 1.50 -36.26
CA GLN A 33 16.78 0.94 -34.91
C GLN A 33 18.14 0.93 -34.22
N THR A 34 18.13 1.06 -32.90
CA THR A 34 19.29 0.85 -32.04
C THR A 34 18.83 0.29 -30.71
N ASN A 35 19.70 -0.45 -30.03
CA ASN A 35 19.40 -0.97 -28.70
C ASN A 35 19.88 0.04 -27.66
N LEU A 36 18.95 0.59 -26.88
CA LEU A 36 19.25 1.53 -25.80
C LEU A 36 19.46 0.75 -24.50
N LEU A 37 20.61 0.94 -23.87
CA LEU A 37 20.93 0.53 -22.50
C LEU A 37 20.94 1.76 -21.60
N VAL A 38 20.23 1.71 -20.47
CA VAL A 38 20.26 2.72 -19.41
C VAL A 38 20.42 2.02 -18.06
N ASN A 39 21.54 2.27 -17.40
CA ASN A 39 21.73 1.83 -16.02
C ASN A 39 21.40 2.95 -15.03
N SER A 40 20.62 2.60 -14.01
CA SER A 40 20.20 3.48 -12.93
C SER A 40 20.36 2.76 -11.60
N LEU A 41 20.68 3.49 -10.53
CA LEU A 41 20.66 2.96 -9.17
C LEU A 41 19.23 2.80 -8.63
N GLY A 42 18.22 3.15 -9.41
CA GLY A 42 16.81 3.05 -9.03
C GLY A 42 16.21 4.42 -8.67
N HIS A 43 14.93 4.45 -8.31
CA HIS A 43 14.04 3.29 -8.09
C HIS A 43 13.03 3.06 -9.22
N VAL A 44 12.77 4.11 -10.01
CA VAL A 44 11.91 4.07 -11.19
C VAL A 44 12.60 4.82 -12.32
N LEU A 45 12.54 4.27 -13.54
CA LEU A 45 13.03 4.86 -14.76
C LEU A 45 11.90 4.87 -15.80
N GLN A 46 11.61 6.03 -16.40
CA GLN A 46 10.79 6.15 -17.61
C GLN A 46 11.62 6.77 -18.72
N VAL A 47 11.61 6.15 -19.90
CA VAL A 47 12.43 6.53 -21.03
C VAL A 47 11.55 7.13 -22.12
N TYR A 48 11.92 8.31 -22.59
CA TYR A 48 11.23 9.03 -23.65
C TYR A 48 12.21 9.35 -24.78
N ILE A 49 11.79 9.05 -26.01
CA ILE A 49 12.53 9.36 -27.24
C ILE A 49 11.67 10.29 -28.07
N ASN A 50 12.18 11.48 -28.39
CA ASN A 50 11.45 12.51 -29.14
C ASN A 50 10.06 12.80 -28.56
N GLY A 51 9.96 12.89 -27.22
CA GLY A 51 8.72 13.17 -26.49
C GLY A 51 7.75 11.99 -26.36
N LYS A 52 8.07 10.80 -26.88
CA LYS A 52 7.23 9.60 -26.77
C LYS A 52 7.84 8.61 -25.78
N ILE A 53 7.02 8.09 -24.87
CA ILE A 53 7.46 7.04 -23.95
C ILE A 53 7.77 5.76 -24.74
N VAL A 54 8.97 5.20 -24.51
CA VAL A 54 9.39 3.93 -25.13
C VAL A 54 9.38 2.79 -24.13
N GLY A 55 9.43 3.08 -22.82
CA GLY A 55 9.31 2.07 -21.79
C GLY A 55 9.56 2.63 -20.39
N SER A 56 9.32 1.78 -19.40
CA SER A 56 9.62 2.04 -18.00
C SER A 56 10.19 0.79 -17.33
N ALA A 57 10.90 1.00 -16.23
CA ALA A 57 11.37 -0.04 -15.34
C ALA A 57 11.31 0.46 -13.89
N SER A 58 11.09 -0.43 -12.94
CA SER A 58 11.09 -0.13 -11.52
C SER A 58 11.60 -1.33 -10.74
N ASP A 59 12.51 -1.10 -9.81
CA ASP A 59 13.06 -2.15 -8.97
C ASP A 59 13.56 -1.55 -7.64
N SER A 60 13.66 -2.41 -6.63
CA SER A 60 14.34 -2.14 -5.35
C SER A 60 15.87 -2.25 -5.46
N ALA A 61 16.37 -2.81 -6.56
CA ALA A 61 17.78 -2.91 -6.91
C ALA A 61 18.13 -1.97 -8.08
N PRO A 62 19.44 -1.79 -8.40
CA PRO A 62 19.84 -1.07 -9.61
C PRO A 62 19.15 -1.64 -10.86
N ILE A 63 18.62 -0.73 -11.67
CA ILE A 63 17.88 -1.01 -12.90
C ILE A 63 18.87 -1.05 -14.07
N SER A 64 18.77 -2.10 -14.89
CA SER A 64 19.41 -2.18 -16.21
C SER A 64 18.33 -2.26 -17.29
N PHE A 65 17.92 -1.11 -17.81
CA PHE A 65 16.90 -1.03 -18.86
C PHE A 65 17.56 -1.26 -20.23
N GLN A 66 17.08 -2.25 -20.97
CA GLN A 66 17.54 -2.52 -22.32
C GLN A 66 16.36 -2.71 -23.28
N LYS A 67 16.26 -1.87 -24.31
CA LYS A 67 15.15 -1.95 -25.27
C LYS A 67 15.55 -1.44 -26.66
N PRO A 68 15.11 -2.08 -27.75
CA PRO A 68 15.22 -1.51 -29.08
C PRO A 68 14.35 -0.23 -29.18
N ILE A 69 14.95 0.83 -29.68
CA ILE A 69 14.30 2.12 -29.96
C ILE A 69 14.53 2.50 -31.42
N THR A 70 13.70 3.41 -31.93
CA THR A 70 13.83 3.96 -33.28
C THR A 70 14.30 5.41 -33.20
N LEU A 71 15.33 5.75 -33.97
CA LEU A 71 15.84 7.10 -34.14
C LEU A 71 15.51 7.62 -35.55
N VAL A 72 15.32 8.93 -35.67
CA VAL A 72 15.07 9.60 -36.96
C VAL A 72 16.32 10.31 -37.46
N PRO A 73 16.51 10.51 -38.78
CA PRO A 73 17.55 11.40 -39.27
C PRO A 73 17.42 12.81 -38.67
N GLY A 74 18.55 13.42 -38.30
CA GLY A 74 18.63 14.69 -37.60
C GLY A 74 18.62 14.55 -36.08
N ARG A 75 18.11 15.58 -35.40
CA ARG A 75 18.17 15.70 -33.94
C ARG A 75 17.16 14.74 -33.28
N ASN A 76 17.67 13.88 -32.40
CA ASN A 76 16.89 13.04 -31.51
C ASN A 76 17.10 13.48 -30.07
N LYS A 77 16.00 13.70 -29.34
CA LYS A 77 16.02 14.01 -27.92
C LYS A 77 15.79 12.74 -27.11
N ILE A 78 16.64 12.51 -26.12
CA ILE A 78 16.52 11.40 -25.16
C ILE A 78 16.25 12.03 -23.80
N ASP A 79 15.07 11.79 -23.28
CA ASP A 79 14.64 12.26 -21.96
C ASP A 79 14.44 11.03 -21.05
N LEU A 80 15.17 10.98 -19.95
CA LEU A 80 15.09 9.91 -18.97
C LEU A 80 14.56 10.52 -17.67
N LEU A 81 13.40 10.06 -17.23
CA LEU A 81 12.80 10.46 -15.96
C LEU A 81 13.16 9.41 -14.91
N SER A 82 13.97 9.83 -13.94
CA SER A 82 14.28 9.03 -12.76
C SER A 82 13.35 9.44 -11.61
N ALA A 83 12.86 8.47 -10.84
CA ALA A 83 12.13 8.74 -9.62
C ALA A 83 12.59 7.91 -8.42
N THR A 84 12.76 8.56 -7.27
CA THR A 84 12.94 7.90 -5.96
C THR A 84 11.59 7.48 -5.39
N VAL A 85 11.61 6.55 -4.43
CA VAL A 85 10.40 6.03 -3.75
C VAL A 85 10.76 5.89 -2.27
N GLY A 86 11.11 7.04 -1.68
CA GLY A 86 11.87 7.10 -0.43
C GLY A 86 13.36 6.83 -0.64
N LEU A 87 14.13 7.04 0.43
CA LEU A 87 15.58 6.83 0.50
C LEU A 87 15.90 5.70 1.48
N SER A 88 17.09 5.11 1.33
CA SER A 88 17.60 4.08 2.24
C SER A 88 17.61 4.58 3.68
N ASN A 89 17.16 3.75 4.62
CA ASN A 89 16.97 4.14 6.03
C ASN A 89 17.52 3.12 7.04
N SER A 90 18.23 2.08 6.58
CA SER A 90 18.77 1.01 7.43
C SER A 90 19.97 0.34 6.77
N ARG A 91 20.72 -0.46 7.56
CA ARG A 91 22.02 -1.13 7.23
C ARG A 91 23.24 -0.20 7.33
N ALA A 92 24.45 -0.75 7.29
CA ALA A 92 25.67 0.05 7.37
C ALA A 92 25.84 0.92 6.11
N PHE A 93 26.23 2.19 6.30
CA PHE A 93 26.51 3.16 5.22
C PHE A 93 25.33 3.41 4.26
N PHE A 94 24.10 3.32 4.76
CA PHE A 94 22.90 3.56 3.94
C PHE A 94 22.84 4.97 3.37
N ASP A 95 23.50 5.93 4.03
CA ASP A 95 23.68 7.32 3.63
C ASP A 95 24.58 7.49 2.39
N LEU A 96 25.40 6.49 2.06
CA LEU A 96 26.24 6.49 0.86
C LEU A 96 25.54 5.84 -0.36
N VAL A 97 24.33 5.31 -0.19
CA VAL A 97 23.57 4.69 -1.28
C VAL A 97 22.96 5.79 -2.14
N GLY A 98 23.51 5.99 -3.34
CA GLY A 98 22.97 6.92 -4.33
C GLY A 98 21.73 6.40 -5.06
N ALA A 99 21.08 7.29 -5.79
CA ALA A 99 19.92 7.01 -6.64
C ALA A 99 20.07 7.63 -8.04
N GLY A 100 19.17 7.21 -8.93
CA GLY A 100 19.06 7.73 -10.28
C GLY A 100 20.13 7.27 -11.25
N ILE A 101 20.23 7.98 -12.37
CA ILE A 101 20.94 7.51 -13.57
C ILE A 101 22.42 7.87 -13.47
N THR A 102 23.21 6.94 -12.94
CA THR A 102 24.67 7.04 -12.89
C THR A 102 25.35 6.40 -14.10
N GLY A 103 24.57 5.79 -14.99
CA GLY A 103 25.04 5.19 -16.22
C GLY A 103 25.64 3.79 -16.04
N PRO A 104 26.13 3.19 -17.15
CA PRO A 104 26.24 3.80 -18.47
C PRO A 104 24.90 4.00 -19.19
N VAL A 105 24.89 4.94 -20.15
CA VAL A 105 23.82 5.11 -21.15
C VAL A 105 24.41 4.84 -22.53
N LYS A 106 23.98 3.77 -23.20
CA LYS A 106 24.60 3.32 -24.47
C LYS A 106 23.57 3.05 -25.55
N LEU A 107 23.94 3.36 -26.78
CA LEU A 107 23.27 2.91 -28.00
C LEU A 107 24.14 1.84 -28.65
N SER A 108 23.56 0.70 -29.04
CA SER A 108 24.31 -0.37 -29.70
C SER A 108 23.57 -0.93 -30.91
N GLY A 109 24.38 -1.28 -31.91
CA GLY A 109 23.94 -1.93 -33.14
C GLY A 109 24.93 -3.03 -33.53
N PRO A 110 24.69 -3.71 -34.67
CA PRO A 110 25.52 -4.82 -35.13
C PRO A 110 26.98 -4.44 -35.39
N ASN A 111 27.23 -3.18 -35.76
CA ASN A 111 28.53 -2.71 -36.24
C ASN A 111 29.27 -1.81 -35.24
N GLY A 112 28.73 -1.60 -34.05
CA GLY A 112 29.35 -0.78 -33.01
C GLY A 112 28.38 -0.25 -31.96
N ALA A 113 28.90 0.61 -31.09
CA ALA A 113 28.15 1.24 -30.01
C ALA A 113 28.59 2.69 -29.81
N LEU A 114 27.68 3.51 -29.30
CA LEU A 114 27.93 4.87 -28.84
C LEU A 114 27.61 4.96 -27.34
N ASP A 115 28.61 5.37 -26.56
CA ASP A 115 28.42 5.64 -25.14
C ASP A 115 28.09 7.13 -24.92
N LEU A 116 26.91 7.39 -24.37
CA LEU A 116 26.38 8.73 -24.10
C LEU A 116 26.68 9.17 -22.66
N SER A 117 27.35 8.35 -21.86
CA SER A 117 27.60 8.65 -20.43
C SER A 117 28.43 9.92 -20.22
N SER A 118 29.29 10.25 -21.19
CA SER A 118 30.13 11.47 -21.18
C SER A 118 29.62 12.56 -22.13
N ALA A 119 28.40 12.41 -22.69
CA ALA A 119 27.77 13.46 -23.48
C ALA A 119 27.32 14.64 -22.60
N ASP A 120 26.93 15.75 -23.22
CA ASP A 120 26.31 16.85 -22.50
C ASP A 120 24.89 16.46 -22.06
N TRP A 121 24.66 16.54 -20.74
CA TRP A 121 23.37 16.26 -20.10
C TRP A 121 22.83 17.52 -19.44
N THR A 122 21.54 17.78 -19.66
CA THR A 122 20.76 18.79 -18.95
C THR A 122 19.88 18.12 -17.90
N TYR A 123 19.74 18.77 -16.74
CA TYR A 123 19.02 18.23 -15.59
C TYR A 123 17.86 19.15 -15.20
N GLN A 124 16.71 18.58 -14.87
CA GLN A 124 15.57 19.32 -14.32
C GLN A 124 14.99 18.58 -13.12
N VAL A 125 15.07 19.23 -11.94
CA VAL A 125 14.42 18.76 -10.71
C VAL A 125 12.90 18.96 -10.83
N GLY A 126 12.13 17.92 -10.51
CA GLY A 126 10.67 17.95 -10.51
C GLY A 126 9.98 17.78 -11.88
N LEU A 127 8.66 17.64 -11.86
CA LEU A 127 7.84 17.27 -13.02
C LEU A 127 7.51 18.42 -13.97
N ARG A 128 7.64 19.65 -13.52
CA ARG A 128 7.74 20.93 -14.26
C ARG A 128 7.90 21.99 -13.17
N LYS A 129 8.77 22.97 -13.37
CA LYS A 129 8.91 24.10 -12.44
C LYS A 129 7.55 24.76 -12.19
N ASP A 130 7.22 24.97 -10.92
CA ASP A 130 6.34 26.04 -10.44
C ASP A 130 4.84 25.89 -10.69
N LEU A 131 4.31 24.67 -10.65
CA LEU A 131 2.87 24.53 -10.48
C LEU A 131 2.61 23.76 -9.19
N HIS A 132 2.41 24.50 -8.10
CA HIS A 132 1.72 23.96 -6.91
C HIS A 132 0.26 23.71 -7.30
N LEU A 133 0.01 22.81 -8.26
CA LEU A 133 -1.33 22.50 -8.77
C LEU A 133 -2.27 22.06 -7.68
N TYR A 134 -1.71 21.47 -6.63
CA TYR A 134 -2.39 21.05 -5.42
C TYR A 134 -2.78 22.23 -4.52
N ASP A 135 -2.13 23.40 -4.62
CA ASP A 135 -2.44 24.58 -3.82
C ASP A 135 -3.66 25.32 -4.42
N PRO A 136 -4.80 25.36 -3.70
CA PRO A 136 -5.99 26.06 -4.16
C PRO A 136 -5.82 27.60 -4.19
N SER A 137 -4.75 28.15 -3.61
CA SER A 137 -4.49 29.58 -3.51
C SER A 137 -3.66 30.17 -4.66
N GLU A 138 -3.01 29.32 -5.47
CA GLU A 138 -2.19 29.76 -6.60
C GLU A 138 -2.95 29.71 -7.94
N ALA A 139 -2.53 30.59 -8.88
CA ALA A 139 -3.10 30.64 -10.23
C ALA A 139 -2.81 29.32 -10.96
N SER A 140 -3.82 28.44 -11.00
CA SER A 140 -3.76 27.16 -11.69
C SER A 140 -3.60 27.36 -13.21
N PRO A 141 -2.86 26.49 -13.90
CA PRO A 141 -2.87 26.44 -15.36
C PRO A 141 -4.29 26.09 -15.86
N GLU A 142 -4.50 26.24 -17.17
CA GLU A 142 -5.75 25.85 -17.83
C GLU A 142 -6.01 24.34 -17.65
N TRP A 143 -6.82 24.00 -16.65
CA TRP A 143 -7.40 22.68 -16.52
C TRP A 143 -8.31 22.42 -17.72
N VAL A 144 -8.01 21.40 -18.50
CA VAL A 144 -8.83 21.02 -19.65
C VAL A 144 -10.07 20.29 -19.15
N SER A 145 -11.17 21.04 -19.03
CA SER A 145 -12.50 20.46 -18.78
C SER A 145 -13.10 19.98 -20.11
N ALA A 146 -12.78 18.75 -20.50
CA ALA A 146 -13.32 18.12 -21.70
C ALA A 146 -14.23 16.93 -21.35
N ASN A 147 -15.21 16.65 -22.22
CA ASN A 147 -16.07 15.46 -22.09
C ASN A 147 -15.28 14.14 -22.12
N ALA A 148 -14.07 14.16 -22.68
CA ALA A 148 -13.11 13.07 -22.65
C ALA A 148 -11.81 13.56 -22.00
N TYR A 149 -11.41 12.94 -20.89
CA TYR A 149 -10.12 13.14 -20.24
C TYR A 149 -9.13 12.06 -20.67
N PRO A 150 -7.81 12.33 -20.64
CA PRO A 150 -6.80 11.34 -20.97
C PRO A 150 -6.90 10.14 -20.01
N VAL A 151 -6.79 8.94 -20.55
CA VAL A 151 -6.73 7.68 -19.79
C VAL A 151 -5.55 6.87 -20.29
N ASN A 152 -4.90 6.11 -19.40
CA ASN A 152 -3.72 5.29 -19.70
C ASN A 152 -2.56 6.08 -20.34
N GLN A 153 -2.42 7.36 -19.98
CA GLN A 153 -1.31 8.22 -20.39
C GLN A 153 -0.43 8.54 -19.18
N SER A 154 0.89 8.56 -19.38
CA SER A 154 1.86 8.91 -18.34
C SER A 154 1.92 10.41 -18.09
N LEU A 155 2.28 10.80 -16.87
CA LEU A 155 2.54 12.19 -16.45
C LEU A 155 1.31 13.10 -16.59
N ILE A 156 0.14 12.62 -16.16
CA ILE A 156 -1.11 13.35 -16.21
C ILE A 156 -1.50 13.85 -14.81
N TRP A 157 -2.01 15.07 -14.73
CA TRP A 157 -2.65 15.58 -13.53
C TRP A 157 -4.17 15.52 -13.68
N TYR A 158 -4.86 15.00 -12.68
CA TYR A 158 -6.31 15.01 -12.60
C TYR A 158 -6.78 15.83 -11.40
N LYS A 159 -7.94 16.47 -11.55
CA LYS A 159 -8.62 17.21 -10.49
C LYS A 159 -10.11 16.90 -10.53
N THR A 160 -10.69 16.68 -9.36
CA THR A 160 -12.14 16.50 -9.20
C THR A 160 -12.60 17.06 -7.86
N LYS A 161 -13.91 17.18 -7.69
CA LYS A 161 -14.57 17.54 -6.44
C LYS A 161 -15.36 16.36 -5.91
N PHE A 162 -15.40 16.18 -4.59
CA PHE A 162 -16.20 15.15 -3.93
C PHE A 162 -16.80 15.65 -2.62
N THR A 163 -17.89 15.01 -2.19
CA THR A 163 -18.51 15.27 -0.90
C THR A 163 -17.92 14.33 0.15
N ALA A 164 -17.65 14.83 1.35
CA ALA A 164 -17.16 13.99 2.44
C ALA A 164 -18.16 12.86 2.76
N PRO A 165 -17.70 11.60 2.92
CA PRO A 165 -18.58 10.52 3.37
C PRO A 165 -19.23 10.85 4.71
N ALA A 166 -20.46 10.39 4.96
CA ALA A 166 -21.13 10.63 6.24
C ALA A 166 -20.43 9.92 7.42
N GLY A 167 -20.78 10.34 8.64
CA GLY A 167 -20.30 9.74 9.89
C GLY A 167 -18.84 10.00 10.21
N ASP A 168 -18.35 9.32 11.25
CA ASP A 168 -17.01 9.53 11.82
C ASP A 168 -16.01 8.43 11.44
N ASP A 169 -16.43 7.41 10.69
CA ASP A 169 -15.58 6.30 10.27
C ASP A 169 -14.35 6.78 9.49
N PRO A 170 -13.15 6.20 9.67
CA PRO A 170 -11.98 6.55 8.86
C PRO A 170 -12.26 6.44 7.36
N VAL A 171 -11.75 7.40 6.58
CA VAL A 171 -11.93 7.45 5.12
C VAL A 171 -10.65 6.98 4.44
N ALA A 172 -10.81 6.25 3.35
CA ALA A 172 -9.72 5.96 2.43
C ALA A 172 -10.17 6.09 0.97
N ILE A 173 -9.21 6.30 0.09
CA ILE A 173 -9.39 6.22 -1.36
C ILE A 173 -8.82 4.89 -1.83
N ASP A 174 -9.58 4.19 -2.67
CA ASP A 174 -9.10 3.07 -3.46
C ASP A 174 -8.67 3.60 -4.84
N PHE A 175 -7.37 3.56 -5.09
CA PHE A 175 -6.78 3.96 -6.38
C PHE A 175 -6.69 2.79 -7.37
N THR A 176 -7.32 1.65 -7.11
CA THR A 176 -7.37 0.53 -8.06
C THR A 176 -7.87 1.00 -9.42
N GLY A 177 -7.10 0.70 -10.48
CA GLY A 177 -7.35 1.22 -11.84
C GLY A 177 -6.41 2.35 -12.26
N LEU A 178 -5.69 2.95 -11.31
CA LEU A 178 -4.56 3.84 -11.55
C LEU A 178 -3.21 3.09 -11.61
N GLY A 179 -2.13 3.83 -11.91
CA GLY A 179 -0.79 3.29 -12.08
C GLY A 179 0.09 3.48 -10.85
N LYS A 180 0.74 4.65 -10.77
CA LYS A 180 1.59 5.13 -9.67
C LYS A 180 1.49 6.65 -9.63
N GLY A 181 1.50 7.25 -8.45
CA GLY A 181 1.40 8.69 -8.37
C GLY A 181 1.44 9.25 -6.96
N GLU A 182 0.97 10.48 -6.85
CA GLU A 182 0.77 11.21 -5.60
C GLU A 182 -0.60 11.87 -5.61
N ALA A 183 -1.19 12.03 -4.42
CA ALA A 183 -2.51 12.63 -4.29
C ALA A 183 -2.57 13.64 -3.14
N TRP A 184 -3.46 14.61 -3.30
CA TRP A 184 -3.74 15.68 -2.35
C TRP A 184 -5.25 15.85 -2.18
N VAL A 185 -5.67 16.08 -0.95
CA VAL A 185 -7.04 16.43 -0.58
C VAL A 185 -7.02 17.81 0.04
N ASN A 186 -7.74 18.77 -0.56
CA ASN A 186 -7.77 20.17 -0.13
C ASN A 186 -6.36 20.76 0.08
N GLY A 187 -5.44 20.47 -0.84
CA GLY A 187 -4.03 20.92 -0.80
C GLY A 187 -3.12 20.16 0.17
N GLN A 188 -3.66 19.25 0.99
CA GLN A 188 -2.88 18.42 1.90
C GLN A 188 -2.48 17.11 1.22
N SER A 189 -1.19 16.79 1.20
CA SER A 189 -0.72 15.52 0.64
C SER A 189 -1.24 14.34 1.46
N ILE A 190 -1.77 13.33 0.77
CA ILE A 190 -2.14 12.03 1.37
C ILE A 190 -1.13 10.94 1.02
N GLY A 191 0.01 11.33 0.42
CA GLY A 191 1.14 10.46 0.09
C GLY A 191 1.10 9.87 -1.32
N ARG A 192 2.03 8.95 -1.55
CA ARG A 192 2.20 8.23 -2.82
C ARG A 192 1.19 7.09 -2.92
N TYR A 193 0.65 6.87 -4.10
CA TYR A 193 -0.11 5.68 -4.44
C TYR A 193 0.62 4.82 -5.47
N TRP A 194 0.53 3.49 -5.34
CA TRP A 194 1.11 2.55 -6.30
C TRP A 194 0.35 1.21 -6.35
N PRO A 195 -0.93 1.22 -6.77
CA PRO A 195 -1.78 0.02 -6.82
C PRO A 195 -1.28 -1.04 -7.82
N THR A 196 -0.48 -0.65 -8.82
CA THR A 196 0.13 -1.61 -9.75
C THR A 196 1.35 -2.35 -9.18
N ASN A 197 1.89 -1.91 -8.04
CA ASN A 197 2.95 -2.64 -7.34
C ASN A 197 2.34 -3.78 -6.52
N LEU A 198 2.37 -4.98 -7.08
CA LEU A 198 1.76 -6.16 -6.46
C LEU A 198 2.67 -6.78 -5.39
N ALA A 199 2.07 -7.25 -4.31
CA ALA A 199 2.73 -8.10 -3.34
C ALA A 199 3.22 -9.40 -4.01
N PRO A 200 4.27 -10.06 -3.46
CA PRO A 200 4.77 -11.34 -3.97
C PRO A 200 3.64 -12.34 -4.20
N GLN A 201 3.76 -13.18 -5.23
CA GLN A 201 2.73 -14.17 -5.57
C GLN A 201 2.67 -15.34 -4.56
N SER A 202 3.72 -15.52 -3.77
CA SER A 202 3.87 -16.64 -2.82
C SER A 202 4.40 -16.16 -1.46
N GLY A 203 4.37 -17.05 -0.46
CA GLY A 203 4.82 -16.77 0.91
C GLY A 203 3.68 -16.49 1.89
N CYS A 204 2.48 -16.20 1.39
CA CYS A 204 1.31 -16.05 2.25
C CYS A 204 0.79 -17.39 2.75
N VAL A 205 0.28 -17.38 3.98
CA VAL A 205 -0.27 -18.56 4.65
C VAL A 205 -1.77 -18.44 4.80
N ASN A 206 -2.50 -19.57 4.73
CA ASN A 206 -3.95 -19.59 4.94
C ASN A 206 -4.30 -19.41 6.42
N SER A 207 -3.51 -20.00 7.32
CA SER A 207 -3.65 -19.85 8.78
C SER A 207 -2.31 -19.46 9.39
N CYS A 208 -2.35 -18.67 10.48
CA CYS A 208 -1.16 -18.35 11.27
C CYS A 208 -1.42 -18.62 12.74
N ASN A 209 -0.41 -19.14 13.45
CA ASN A 209 -0.50 -19.43 14.88
C ASN A 209 0.44 -18.50 15.66
N TYR A 210 -0.08 -17.85 16.70
CA TYR A 210 0.72 -16.98 17.56
C TYR A 210 1.81 -17.75 18.32
N ARG A 211 1.60 -19.05 18.59
CA ARG A 211 2.58 -19.90 19.30
C ARG A 211 3.80 -20.18 18.44
N GLY A 212 4.92 -20.46 19.10
CA GLY A 212 6.21 -20.77 18.48
C GLY A 212 6.96 -19.55 17.95
N SER A 213 8.19 -19.76 17.51
CA SER A 213 9.07 -18.69 17.01
C SER A 213 8.39 -17.84 15.93
N TYR A 214 8.61 -16.54 15.97
CA TYR A 214 8.10 -15.58 15.01
C TYR A 214 9.18 -15.22 13.97
N SER A 215 8.74 -14.98 12.73
CA SER A 215 9.50 -14.32 11.68
C SER A 215 8.56 -13.38 10.92
N GLU A 216 9.10 -12.38 10.23
CA GLU A 216 8.32 -11.46 9.38
C GLU A 216 7.48 -12.17 8.30
N SER A 217 7.95 -13.33 7.83
CA SER A 217 7.26 -14.15 6.83
C SER A 217 6.18 -15.07 7.40
N LYS A 218 6.08 -15.23 8.73
CA LYS A 218 5.25 -16.26 9.38
C LYS A 218 3.75 -16.11 9.08
N CYS A 219 3.26 -14.89 8.99
CA CYS A 219 1.82 -14.60 8.87
C CYS A 219 1.48 -13.72 7.65
N LEU A 220 2.26 -13.76 6.57
CA LEU A 220 1.99 -12.93 5.39
C LEU A 220 0.61 -13.23 4.79
N LYS A 221 -0.05 -12.17 4.30
CA LYS A 221 -1.39 -12.18 3.70
C LYS A 221 -1.40 -11.31 2.43
N LYS A 222 -2.45 -11.47 1.62
CA LYS A 222 -2.71 -10.67 0.40
C LYS A 222 -1.65 -10.78 -0.69
N CYS A 223 -1.03 -11.95 -0.84
CA CYS A 223 -0.12 -12.23 -1.95
C CYS A 223 -0.80 -12.06 -3.31
N GLY A 224 -0.07 -11.53 -4.29
CA GLY A 224 -0.57 -11.25 -5.64
C GLY A 224 -1.57 -10.09 -5.76
N GLN A 225 -1.96 -9.46 -4.64
CA GLN A 225 -2.80 -8.26 -4.62
C GLN A 225 -1.93 -7.00 -4.66
N PRO A 226 -2.49 -5.81 -4.96
CA PRO A 226 -1.80 -4.55 -4.72
C PRO A 226 -1.19 -4.50 -3.32
N SER A 227 0.09 -4.13 -3.22
CA SER A 227 0.80 -4.00 -1.95
C SER A 227 0.07 -3.06 -0.98
N GLN A 228 -0.57 -2.03 -1.53
CA GLN A 228 -1.52 -1.16 -0.84
C GLN A 228 -2.71 -0.82 -1.74
N THR A 229 -3.91 -1.15 -1.27
CA THR A 229 -5.18 -0.83 -1.96
C THR A 229 -5.81 0.45 -1.44
N LEU A 230 -5.81 0.63 -0.11
CA LEU A 230 -6.51 1.73 0.56
C LEU A 230 -5.51 2.79 1.04
N TYR A 231 -5.77 4.03 0.66
CA TYR A 231 -4.94 5.19 0.97
C TYR A 231 -5.73 6.13 1.89
N HIS A 232 -5.25 6.25 3.12
CA HIS A 232 -5.97 6.92 4.19
C HIS A 232 -6.14 8.43 3.92
N VAL A 233 -7.36 8.94 4.10
CA VAL A 233 -7.66 10.37 4.08
C VAL A 233 -8.09 10.79 5.49
N PRO A 234 -7.28 11.61 6.19
CA PRO A 234 -7.66 12.12 7.50
C PRO A 234 -8.99 12.88 7.44
N ARG A 235 -9.92 12.55 8.35
CA ARG A 235 -11.20 13.27 8.48
C ARG A 235 -10.99 14.77 8.66
N SER A 236 -9.92 15.18 9.34
CA SER A 236 -9.54 16.58 9.52
C SER A 236 -9.12 17.31 8.25
N PHE A 237 -8.80 16.59 7.16
CA PHE A 237 -8.55 17.22 5.86
C PHE A 237 -9.85 17.49 5.10
N LEU A 238 -10.98 16.93 5.53
CA LEU A 238 -12.26 17.04 4.86
C LEU A 238 -13.09 18.20 5.40
N GLN A 239 -13.81 18.83 4.49
CA GLN A 239 -14.84 19.83 4.77
C GLN A 239 -16.23 19.19 4.56
N PRO A 240 -17.27 19.62 5.32
CA PRO A 240 -18.61 19.04 5.22
C PRO A 240 -19.26 19.11 3.82
N GLY A 241 -18.84 20.08 3.01
CA GLY A 241 -19.35 20.29 1.65
C GLY A 241 -18.46 19.67 0.57
N SER A 242 -17.96 20.54 -0.30
CA SER A 242 -17.14 20.15 -1.45
C SER A 242 -15.65 20.11 -1.07
N ASN A 243 -14.98 19.02 -1.43
CA ASN A 243 -13.56 18.80 -1.23
C ASN A 243 -12.88 18.65 -2.59
N ASP A 244 -11.68 19.22 -2.74
CA ASP A 244 -10.86 19.05 -3.94
C ASP A 244 -9.96 17.82 -3.79
N LEU A 245 -10.00 16.92 -4.78
CA LEU A 245 -9.03 15.85 -4.95
C LEU A 245 -8.17 16.17 -6.17
N ILE A 246 -6.86 16.22 -5.96
CA ILE A 246 -5.86 16.41 -7.03
C ILE A 246 -4.91 15.23 -6.98
N LEU A 247 -4.58 14.68 -8.13
CA LEU A 247 -3.62 13.58 -8.21
C LEU A 247 -2.72 13.72 -9.44
N PHE A 248 -1.47 13.33 -9.27
CA PHE A 248 -0.49 13.18 -10.32
C PHE A 248 -0.35 11.70 -10.64
N GLU A 249 -0.63 11.31 -11.89
CA GLU A 249 -0.51 9.94 -12.40
C GLU A 249 0.74 9.79 -13.27
N GLN A 250 1.71 9.04 -12.76
CA GLN A 250 3.02 8.83 -13.37
C GLN A 250 2.99 7.80 -14.50
N PHE A 251 2.30 6.67 -14.31
CA PHE A 251 2.37 5.51 -15.24
C PHE A 251 1.20 5.47 -16.21
N GLY A 252 0.07 6.02 -15.83
CA GLY A 252 -1.16 6.02 -16.57
C GLY A 252 -2.18 5.05 -15.97
N GLY A 253 -3.44 5.44 -16.03
CA GLY A 253 -4.56 4.63 -15.59
C GLY A 253 -5.89 5.28 -15.91
N ASP A 254 -6.94 4.78 -15.30
CA ASP A 254 -8.32 5.23 -15.51
C ASP A 254 -8.90 5.81 -14.21
N PRO A 255 -8.99 7.15 -14.08
CA PRO A 255 -9.47 7.80 -12.86
C PRO A 255 -10.96 7.56 -12.59
N SER A 256 -11.73 7.04 -13.56
CA SER A 256 -13.14 6.68 -13.33
C SER A 256 -13.31 5.50 -12.37
N LYS A 257 -12.24 4.73 -12.14
CA LYS A 257 -12.24 3.56 -11.26
C LYS A 257 -11.93 3.90 -9.80
N ILE A 258 -11.54 5.13 -9.52
CA ILE A 258 -11.28 5.60 -8.15
C ILE A 258 -12.58 5.54 -7.36
N SER A 259 -12.50 5.03 -6.13
CA SER A 259 -13.64 5.02 -5.22
C SER A 259 -13.23 5.44 -3.81
N PHE A 260 -14.21 5.96 -3.06
CA PHE A 260 -14.05 6.28 -1.65
C PHE A 260 -14.67 5.16 -0.82
N VAL A 261 -13.97 4.78 0.25
CA VAL A 261 -14.46 3.80 1.21
C VAL A 261 -14.36 4.36 2.62
N THR A 262 -15.32 3.99 3.46
CA THR A 262 -15.22 4.16 4.92
C THR A 262 -14.82 2.84 5.54
N ARG A 263 -13.92 2.88 6.53
CA ARG A 263 -13.48 1.70 7.25
C ARG A 263 -14.27 1.55 8.54
N GLN A 264 -15.29 0.71 8.50
CA GLN A 264 -16.05 0.32 9.68
C GLN A 264 -15.37 -0.84 10.41
N THR A 265 -15.32 -0.77 11.74
CA THR A 265 -15.05 -1.94 12.57
C THR A 265 -16.27 -2.84 12.54
N ALA A 266 -16.36 -3.71 11.53
CA ALA A 266 -17.56 -4.50 11.26
C ALA A 266 -17.94 -5.46 12.41
N SER A 267 -16.93 -6.00 13.11
CA SER A 267 -17.11 -6.88 14.25
C SER A 267 -15.90 -6.81 15.19
N VAL A 268 -16.14 -6.95 16.50
CA VAL A 268 -15.10 -7.28 17.50
C VAL A 268 -15.11 -8.79 17.72
N CYS A 269 -13.93 -9.39 17.81
CA CYS A 269 -13.78 -10.84 17.88
C CYS A 269 -12.77 -11.24 18.96
N ALA A 270 -13.02 -12.38 19.60
CA ALA A 270 -12.05 -12.97 20.52
C ALA A 270 -12.08 -14.51 20.43
N HIS A 271 -10.93 -15.13 20.72
CA HIS A 271 -10.74 -16.58 20.71
C HIS A 271 -9.83 -16.97 21.88
N VAL A 272 -10.39 -17.72 22.84
CA VAL A 272 -9.67 -18.15 24.04
C VAL A 272 -9.89 -19.65 24.26
N SER A 273 -8.80 -20.37 24.51
CA SER A 273 -8.84 -21.80 24.82
C SER A 273 -8.96 -22.03 26.33
N GLU A 274 -9.60 -23.13 26.75
CA GLU A 274 -9.56 -23.60 28.14
C GLU A 274 -8.12 -23.83 28.63
N ALA A 275 -7.20 -24.14 27.72
CA ALA A 275 -5.78 -24.31 28.02
C ALA A 275 -4.98 -23.00 27.96
N TYR A 276 -5.65 -21.84 27.84
CA TYR A 276 -4.96 -20.56 27.81
C TYR A 276 -4.24 -20.33 29.15
N PRO A 277 -2.95 -19.99 29.14
CA PRO A 277 -2.18 -19.83 30.35
C PRO A 277 -2.73 -18.67 31.18
N VAL A 278 -2.79 -18.86 32.49
CA VAL A 278 -3.15 -17.80 33.43
C VAL A 278 -2.14 -16.66 33.29
N GLN A 279 -2.60 -15.40 33.27
CA GLN A 279 -1.68 -14.27 33.26
C GLN A 279 -0.70 -14.37 34.44
N ILE A 280 0.59 -14.30 34.14
CA ILE A 280 1.63 -14.29 35.16
C ILE A 280 1.74 -12.85 35.67
N ASP A 281 0.90 -12.51 36.64
CA ASP A 281 1.25 -11.43 37.57
C ASP A 281 2.41 -11.96 38.42
N SER A 282 3.61 -11.51 38.08
CA SER A 282 4.91 -12.06 38.50
C SER A 282 5.28 -11.82 39.97
N TRP A 283 4.33 -11.51 40.86
CA TRP A 283 4.63 -11.06 42.23
C TRP A 283 3.69 -11.56 43.34
N ILE A 284 2.96 -12.67 43.14
CA ILE A 284 1.98 -13.12 44.15
C ILE A 284 2.27 -14.54 44.68
N SER A 285 2.24 -14.65 46.02
CA SER A 285 2.54 -15.84 46.82
C SER A 285 1.65 -17.05 46.52
N SER A 286 2.16 -18.24 46.88
CA SER A 286 1.55 -19.56 46.67
C SER A 286 0.15 -19.73 47.28
N GLN A 287 -0.25 -18.91 48.24
CA GLN A 287 -1.55 -18.99 48.92
C GLN A 287 -2.72 -18.37 48.12
N GLN A 288 -2.46 -17.47 47.17
CA GLN A 288 -3.51 -16.90 46.29
C GLN A 288 -3.75 -17.70 45.00
N LYS A 289 -3.23 -18.94 44.89
CA LYS A 289 -3.48 -19.82 43.73
C LYS A 289 -4.87 -20.48 43.72
N ALA A 290 -5.55 -20.55 44.87
CA ALA A 290 -6.80 -21.31 45.02
C ALA A 290 -8.10 -20.55 44.65
N GLN A 291 -8.04 -19.24 44.39
CA GLN A 291 -9.19 -18.40 44.01
C GLN A 291 -8.96 -17.64 42.70
N ARG A 292 -8.24 -18.23 41.74
CA ARG A 292 -7.95 -17.53 40.47
C ARG A 292 -9.04 -17.79 39.44
N PRO A 293 -9.60 -16.74 38.83
CA PRO A 293 -10.47 -16.90 37.66
C PRO A 293 -9.73 -17.71 36.59
N GLY A 294 -10.40 -18.71 36.02
CA GLY A 294 -9.92 -19.42 34.85
C GLY A 294 -9.77 -18.49 33.64
N PRO A 295 -9.33 -19.00 32.48
CA PRO A 295 -9.25 -18.20 31.28
C PRO A 295 -10.59 -17.53 30.98
N ALA A 296 -10.56 -16.26 30.60
CA ALA A 296 -11.75 -15.49 30.24
C ALA A 296 -11.57 -14.83 28.88
N LEU A 297 -12.65 -14.77 28.12
CA LEU A 297 -12.72 -14.07 26.85
C LEU A 297 -13.18 -12.64 27.11
N HIS A 298 -12.42 -11.67 26.60
CA HIS A 298 -12.72 -10.25 26.75
C HIS A 298 -13.14 -9.65 25.40
N LEU A 299 -14.23 -8.88 25.41
CA LEU A 299 -14.66 -8.06 24.28
C LEU A 299 -14.85 -6.63 24.74
N GLU A 300 -14.46 -5.68 23.89
CA GLU A 300 -14.59 -4.25 24.13
C GLU A 300 -14.88 -3.54 22.81
N CYS A 301 -15.85 -2.63 22.82
CA CYS A 301 -16.17 -1.81 21.66
C CYS A 301 -15.10 -0.72 21.45
N PRO A 302 -14.68 -0.47 20.21
CA PRO A 302 -13.52 0.38 19.93
C PRO A 302 -13.77 1.88 20.16
N THR A 303 -15.03 2.31 20.10
CA THR A 303 -15.40 3.73 20.20
C THR A 303 -16.13 4.00 21.51
N ALA A 304 -15.74 5.07 22.19
CA ALA A 304 -16.41 5.53 23.40
C ALA A 304 -17.91 5.78 23.15
N GLY A 305 -18.76 5.24 24.03
CA GLY A 305 -20.21 5.35 23.93
C GLY A 305 -20.90 4.25 23.11
N GLN A 306 -20.15 3.41 22.39
CA GLN A 306 -20.72 2.22 21.75
C GLN A 306 -21.00 1.12 22.78
N ALA A 307 -22.03 0.33 22.51
CA ALA A 307 -22.31 -0.90 23.22
C ALA A 307 -22.32 -2.08 22.24
N ILE A 308 -22.05 -3.28 22.76
CA ILE A 308 -22.21 -4.51 22.00
C ILE A 308 -23.70 -4.66 21.69
N SER A 309 -24.05 -4.53 20.42
CA SER A 309 -25.45 -4.51 19.97
C SER A 309 -25.96 -5.87 19.56
N SER A 310 -25.08 -6.76 19.10
CA SER A 310 -25.43 -8.13 18.76
C SER A 310 -24.23 -9.07 18.80
N ILE A 311 -24.50 -10.36 19.03
CA ILE A 311 -23.54 -11.45 18.89
C ILE A 311 -23.82 -12.14 17.57
N LYS A 312 -22.89 -12.02 16.61
CA LYS A 312 -23.01 -12.63 15.27
C LYS A 312 -22.67 -14.12 15.28
N PHE A 313 -21.71 -14.51 16.11
CA PHE A 313 -21.27 -15.89 16.25
C PHE A 313 -20.75 -16.16 17.65
N ALA A 314 -21.08 -17.32 18.21
CA ALA A 314 -20.49 -17.82 19.43
C ALA A 314 -20.41 -19.34 19.40
N SER A 315 -19.24 -19.91 19.70
CA SER A 315 -19.05 -21.35 19.82
C SER A 315 -18.09 -21.67 20.94
N PHE A 316 -18.46 -22.63 21.78
CA PHE A 316 -17.60 -23.24 22.78
C PHE A 316 -17.41 -24.71 22.45
N GLY A 317 -16.20 -25.12 22.12
CA GLY A 317 -15.90 -26.48 21.68
C GLY A 317 -14.65 -26.54 20.82
N THR A 318 -14.79 -26.98 19.58
CA THR A 318 -13.70 -27.09 18.60
C THR A 318 -13.87 -26.14 17.40
N PRO A 319 -14.16 -24.85 17.61
CA PRO A 319 -14.40 -23.93 16.50
C PRO A 319 -13.15 -23.75 15.63
N SER A 320 -13.37 -23.39 14.38
CA SER A 320 -12.29 -23.11 13.42
C SER A 320 -12.63 -21.90 12.55
N GLY A 321 -11.63 -21.32 11.89
CA GLY A 321 -11.77 -20.13 11.05
C GLY A 321 -11.16 -18.88 11.67
N THR A 322 -11.53 -17.73 11.13
CA THR A 322 -11.06 -16.40 11.57
C THR A 322 -12.25 -15.46 11.75
N CYS A 323 -12.05 -14.32 12.41
CA CYS A 323 -13.10 -13.29 12.57
C CYS A 323 -13.81 -12.98 11.24
N GLY A 324 -15.14 -13.08 11.22
CA GLY A 324 -15.98 -12.95 10.02
C GLY A 324 -16.19 -14.25 9.23
N SER A 325 -15.51 -15.35 9.57
CA SER A 325 -15.57 -16.64 8.87
C SER A 325 -15.48 -17.84 9.81
N TYR A 326 -15.95 -17.69 11.06
CA TYR A 326 -15.93 -18.77 12.03
C TYR A 326 -16.91 -19.89 11.70
N SER A 327 -16.58 -21.10 12.19
CA SER A 327 -17.42 -22.29 12.11
C SER A 327 -17.38 -23.04 13.45
N HIS A 328 -18.49 -23.68 13.82
CA HIS A 328 -18.65 -24.37 15.10
C HIS A 328 -17.72 -25.60 15.27
N GLY A 329 -17.19 -26.15 14.18
CA GLY A 329 -16.40 -27.39 14.21
C GLY A 329 -17.24 -28.63 14.52
N LYS A 330 -16.59 -29.73 14.92
CA LYS A 330 -17.26 -31.02 15.20
C LYS A 330 -17.94 -31.10 16.55
N CYS A 331 -17.42 -30.34 17.51
CA CYS A 331 -17.93 -30.21 18.87
C CYS A 331 -18.26 -28.75 19.14
N SER A 332 -19.49 -28.46 19.55
CA SER A 332 -19.93 -27.14 19.98
C SER A 332 -21.04 -27.26 21.01
N SER A 333 -20.97 -26.45 22.07
CA SER A 333 -22.07 -26.26 23.02
C SER A 333 -23.24 -25.55 22.33
N SER A 334 -24.46 -26.00 22.63
CA SER A 334 -25.71 -25.34 22.24
C SER A 334 -26.04 -24.10 23.08
N GLN A 335 -25.40 -23.93 24.24
CA GLN A 335 -25.63 -22.83 25.17
C GLN A 335 -24.72 -21.62 24.91
N ALA A 336 -23.64 -21.80 24.14
CA ALA A 336 -22.60 -20.79 23.95
C ALA A 336 -23.16 -19.43 23.51
N LEU A 337 -24.08 -19.41 22.55
CA LEU A 337 -24.67 -18.17 22.05
C LEU A 337 -25.51 -17.46 23.11
N ALA A 338 -26.40 -18.18 23.80
CA ALA A 338 -27.29 -17.60 24.80
C ALA A 338 -26.51 -16.97 25.97
N VAL A 339 -25.52 -17.70 26.49
CA VAL A 339 -24.68 -17.22 27.62
C VAL A 339 -23.90 -15.97 27.22
N VAL A 340 -23.31 -15.95 26.02
CA VAL A 340 -22.55 -14.78 25.55
C VAL A 340 -23.47 -13.58 25.30
N GLN A 341 -24.67 -13.80 24.73
CA GLN A 341 -25.65 -12.74 24.53
C GLN A 341 -26.08 -12.09 25.85
N GLU A 342 -26.37 -12.89 26.86
CA GLU A 342 -26.78 -12.42 28.19
C GLU A 342 -25.70 -11.57 28.88
N ILE A 343 -24.43 -11.95 28.74
CA ILE A 343 -23.32 -11.26 29.41
C ILE A 343 -22.89 -9.98 28.66
N CYS A 344 -22.93 -10.00 27.33
CA CYS A 344 -22.26 -8.98 26.53
C CYS A 344 -23.19 -7.95 25.89
N ILE A 345 -24.46 -8.26 25.57
CA ILE A 345 -25.32 -7.30 24.88
C ILE A 345 -25.67 -6.11 25.78
N GLY A 346 -25.54 -4.89 25.25
CA GLY A 346 -25.91 -3.65 25.93
C GLY A 346 -24.79 -3.02 26.78
N VAL A 347 -23.62 -3.65 26.86
CA VAL A 347 -22.45 -3.09 27.57
C VAL A 347 -21.31 -2.77 26.60
N SER A 348 -20.46 -1.80 26.96
CA SER A 348 -19.29 -1.40 26.15
C SER A 348 -18.15 -2.41 26.20
N SER A 349 -18.08 -3.21 27.27
CA SER A 349 -17.08 -4.26 27.48
C SER A 349 -17.65 -5.40 28.30
N CYS A 350 -17.29 -6.64 27.98
CA CYS A 350 -17.69 -7.83 28.74
C CYS A 350 -16.53 -8.81 28.92
N SER A 351 -16.62 -9.64 29.97
CA SER A 351 -15.69 -10.75 30.24
C SER A 351 -16.47 -12.03 30.45
N VAL A 352 -16.19 -13.05 29.65
CA VAL A 352 -16.90 -14.33 29.63
C VAL A 352 -15.95 -15.45 30.09
N PRO A 353 -16.20 -16.10 31.24
CA PRO A 353 -15.38 -17.22 31.71
C PRO A 353 -15.39 -18.39 30.72
N VAL A 354 -14.22 -18.93 30.39
CA VAL A 354 -14.05 -20.05 29.44
C VAL A 354 -13.91 -21.35 30.22
N SER A 355 -15.05 -22.01 30.48
CA SER A 355 -15.09 -23.25 31.26
C SER A 355 -16.36 -24.06 30.95
N SER A 356 -16.24 -25.40 31.00
CA SER A 356 -17.40 -26.30 30.93
C SER A 356 -18.45 -26.09 32.01
N ASN A 357 -18.14 -25.38 33.11
CA ASN A 357 -19.14 -25.02 34.13
C ASN A 357 -20.19 -24.04 33.60
N TYR A 358 -19.83 -23.20 32.62
CA TYR A 358 -20.71 -22.15 32.08
C TYR A 358 -21.39 -22.58 30.78
N PHE A 359 -20.74 -23.46 30.01
CA PHE A 359 -21.19 -23.85 28.67
C PHE A 359 -21.53 -25.33 28.53
N GLY A 360 -21.40 -26.12 29.60
CA GLY A 360 -21.43 -27.57 29.56
C GLY A 360 -20.16 -28.18 28.96
N ASP A 361 -20.10 -29.50 28.93
CA ASP A 361 -19.01 -30.27 28.31
C ASP A 361 -19.49 -30.92 26.99
N PRO A 362 -19.47 -30.20 25.86
CA PRO A 362 -19.93 -30.73 24.57
C PRO A 362 -19.04 -31.85 23.98
N CYS A 363 -17.84 -32.07 24.53
CA CYS A 363 -16.95 -33.14 24.10
C CYS A 363 -15.94 -33.49 25.20
N ILE A 364 -16.24 -34.59 25.91
CA ILE A 364 -15.44 -35.09 27.03
C ILE A 364 -14.03 -35.42 26.56
N GLY A 365 -13.03 -34.99 27.33
CA GLY A 365 -11.61 -35.26 27.07
C GLY A 365 -10.98 -34.44 25.94
N VAL A 366 -11.74 -33.52 25.32
CA VAL A 366 -11.24 -32.59 24.29
C VAL A 366 -11.11 -31.19 24.91
N THR A 367 -9.93 -30.56 24.74
CA THR A 367 -9.72 -29.15 25.11
C THR A 367 -10.57 -28.24 24.22
N LYS A 368 -11.40 -27.40 24.84
CA LYS A 368 -12.33 -26.53 24.14
C LYS A 368 -11.76 -25.13 24.02
N SER A 369 -12.34 -24.36 23.11
CA SER A 369 -12.11 -22.94 22.98
C SER A 369 -13.43 -22.21 22.81
N LEU A 370 -13.54 -21.04 23.42
CA LEU A 370 -14.61 -20.09 23.19
C LEU A 370 -14.18 -19.12 22.09
N VAL A 371 -14.99 -19.01 21.05
CA VAL A 371 -14.86 -18.03 19.98
C VAL A 371 -16.12 -17.19 19.92
N VAL A 372 -15.97 -15.86 19.91
CA VAL A 372 -17.08 -14.91 19.80
C VAL A 372 -16.78 -13.88 18.71
N GLU A 373 -17.82 -13.54 17.95
CA GLU A 373 -17.89 -12.39 17.05
C GLU A 373 -19.10 -11.55 17.43
N ALA A 374 -18.89 -10.26 17.66
CA ALA A 374 -19.93 -9.32 18.09
C ALA A 374 -19.90 -8.04 17.26
N ALA A 375 -21.05 -7.37 17.13
CA ALA A 375 -21.17 -6.04 16.55
C ALA A 375 -21.27 -4.99 17.67
N CYS A 376 -20.72 -3.81 17.42
CA CYS A 376 -20.86 -2.63 18.26
C CYS A 376 -21.66 -1.56 17.52
N SER A 377 -22.51 -0.82 18.22
CA SER A 377 -23.19 0.36 17.69
C SER A 377 -23.36 1.45 18.73
#